data_AF-A0A151WXQ2-F1
#
_entry.id   AF-A0A151WXQ2-F1
#
_cell.length_a   1.000
_cell.length_b   1.000
_cell.length_c   1.000
_cell.angle_alpha   90.00
_cell.angle_beta   90.00
_cell.angle_gamma   90.00
#
_symmetry.space_group_name_H-M   'P 1'
#
loop_
_entity.id
_entity.type
_entity.pdbx_description
1 polymer ?
#
loop_
_entity_poly.entity_id
_entity_poly.type
_entity_poly.pdbx_seq_one_letter_code
_entity_poly.pdbx_strand_id
1 'polypeptide(L)' 'MISEYSKLIRILLTIPATSCTAERSFSTIRRMKTYLRSTMGQSRLNSLAILHIHCDTTETLDLNCK' A
#
# COMPACT_ATOMS: atom_id res chain seq x y z
N MET A 1 33.94 4.04 3.30
CA MET A 1 33.83 2.59 3.55
C MET A 1 32.63 2.25 4.45
N ILE A 2 32.50 2.83 5.65
CA ILE A 2 31.34 2.61 6.54
C ILE A 2 29.97 3.01 5.93
N SER A 3 29.92 4.11 5.15
CA SER A 3 28.71 4.57 4.42
C SER A 3 28.01 3.46 3.63
N GLU A 4 28.79 2.68 2.87
CA GLU A 4 28.24 1.66 1.97
C GLU A 4 27.71 0.46 2.76
N TYR A 5 28.37 0.13 3.88
CA TYR A 5 27.90 -0.91 4.79
C TYR A 5 26.57 -0.54 5.46
N SER A 6 26.41 0.73 5.85
CA SER A 6 25.14 1.24 6.40
C SER A 6 24.00 1.19 5.38
N LYS A 7 24.26 1.44 4.09
CA LYS A 7 23.25 1.28 3.02
C LYS A 7 22.83 -0.18 2.86
N LEU A 8 23.78 -1.11 2.83
CA LEU A 8 23.49 -2.55 2.72
C LEU A 8 22.63 -3.05 3.88
N ILE A 9 22.96 -2.68 5.11
CA ILE A 9 22.17 -3.06 6.30
C ILE A 9 20.76 -2.47 6.23
N ARG A 10 20.60 -1.21 5.79
CA ARG A 10 19.27 -0.60 5.61
C ARG A 10 18.42 -1.33 4.58
N ILE A 11 19.01 -1.75 3.46
CA ILE A 11 18.30 -2.52 2.43
C ILE A 11 17.87 -3.88 3.00
N LEU A 12 18.77 -4.58 3.70
CA LEU A 12 18.48 -5.87 4.31
C LEU A 12 17.34 -5.78 5.33
N LEU A 13 17.29 -4.70 6.12
CA LEU A 13 16.24 -4.44 7.10
C LEU A 13 14.91 -3.97 6.50
N THR A 14 14.93 -3.43 5.28
CA THR A 14 13.71 -2.96 4.58
C THR A 14 12.95 -4.12 3.93
N ILE A 15 13.64 -5.23 3.64
CA ILE A 15 12.99 -6.44 3.12
C ILE A 15 12.11 -7.01 4.24
N PRO A 16 10.78 -7.04 4.05
CA PRO A 16 9.91 -7.59 5.08
C PRO A 16 10.21 -9.08 5.26
N ALA A 17 10.39 -9.51 6.51
CA ALA A 17 10.66 -10.91 6.83
C ALA A 17 9.49 -11.85 6.45
N THR A 18 8.29 -11.29 6.26
CA THR A 18 7.06 -12.03 5.96
C THR A 18 6.22 -11.32 4.89
N SER A 19 5.55 -12.10 4.04
CA SER A 19 4.61 -11.61 3.01
C SER A 19 3.27 -11.13 3.57
N CYS A 20 3.02 -11.23 4.88
CA CYS A 20 1.72 -10.95 5.49
C CYS A 20 1.15 -9.56 5.15
N THR A 21 1.98 -8.53 5.09
CA THR A 21 1.53 -7.17 4.73
C THR A 21 1.04 -7.10 3.29
N ALA A 22 1.76 -7.73 2.36
CA ALA A 22 1.36 -7.80 0.95
C ALA A 22 0.10 -8.66 0.77
N GLU A 23 0.01 -9.81 1.44
CA GLU A 23 -1.17 -10.69 1.43
C GLU A 23 -2.41 -9.98 1.96
N ARG A 24 -2.27 -9.23 3.07
CA ARG A 24 -3.34 -8.39 3.61
C ARG A 24 -3.83 -7.38 2.56
N SER A 25 -2.91 -6.66 1.91
CA SER A 25 -3.23 -5.69 0.85
C SER A 25 -3.91 -6.33 -0.38
N PHE A 26 -3.45 -7.50 -0.83
CA PHE A 26 -4.11 -8.18 -1.96
C PHE A 26 -5.48 -8.75 -1.58
N SER A 27 -5.64 -9.20 -0.33
CA SER A 27 -6.92 -9.67 0.19
C SER A 27 -7.95 -8.54 0.24
N THR A 28 -7.57 -7.34 0.71
CA THR A 28 -8.48 -6.17 0.72
C THR A 28 -8.89 -5.76 -0.69
N ILE A 29 -7.95 -5.73 -1.64
CA ILE A 29 -8.25 -5.44 -3.05
C ILE A 29 -9.23 -6.47 -3.65
N ARG A 30 -9.02 -7.75 -3.36
CA ARG A 30 -9.91 -8.83 -3.81
C ARG A 30 -11.32 -8.65 -3.26
N ARG A 31 -11.45 -8.35 -1.96
CA ARG A 31 -12.74 -8.05 -1.32
C ARG A 31 -13.40 -6.82 -1.93
N MET A 32 -12.66 -5.75 -2.20
CA MET A 32 -13.16 -4.52 -2.82
C MET A 32 -13.74 -4.79 -4.22
N LYS A 33 -13.03 -5.59 -5.03
CA LYS A 33 -13.49 -6.02 -6.36
C LYS A 33 -14.76 -6.85 -6.30
N THR A 34 -14.89 -7.75 -5.31
CA THR A 34 -16.09 -8.56 -5.09
C THR A 34 -17.26 -7.71 -4.59
N TYR A 35 -17.02 -6.82 -3.62
CA TYR A 35 -18.05 -5.98 -2.99
C TYR A 35 -18.72 -5.05 -4.00
N LEU A 36 -17.93 -4.35 -4.80
CA LEU A 36 -18.46 -3.43 -5.83
C LEU A 36 -19.06 -4.18 -7.03
N ARG A 37 -18.86 -5.50 -7.13
CA ARG A 37 -19.25 -6.35 -8.28
C ARG A 37 -18.89 -5.73 -9.64
N SER A 38 -17.87 -4.89 -9.65
CA SER A 38 -17.68 -3.90 -10.71
C SER A 38 -16.67 -4.36 -11.74
N THR A 39 -17.01 -4.21 -13.03
CA THR A 39 -16.07 -4.00 -14.14
C THR A 39 -15.38 -2.63 -14.00
N MET A 40 -14.80 -2.35 -12.83
CA MET A 40 -14.05 -1.13 -12.60
C MET A 40 -12.71 -1.23 -13.34
N GLY A 41 -12.40 -0.20 -14.12
CA GLY A 41 -11.13 -0.09 -14.80
C GLY A 41 -9.95 -0.18 -13.82
N GLN A 42 -8.87 -0.82 -14.26
CA GLN A 42 -7.71 -1.10 -13.41
C GLN A 42 -7.11 0.18 -12.80
N SER A 43 -7.16 1.31 -13.52
CA SER A 43 -6.71 2.62 -13.03
C SER A 43 -7.45 3.05 -11.78
N ARG A 44 -8.79 3.07 -11.81
CA ARG A 44 -9.63 3.46 -10.67
C ARG A 44 -9.48 2.49 -9.50
N LEU A 45 -9.34 1.20 -9.78
CA LEU A 45 -9.09 0.18 -8.76
C LEU A 45 -7.77 0.38 -8.05
N ASN A 46 -6.71 0.72 -8.78
CA ASN A 46 -5.41 1.00 -8.20
C ASN A 46 -5.43 2.25 -7.30
N SER A 47 -6.06 3.34 -7.77
CA SER A 47 -6.20 4.57 -6.96
C SER A 47 -6.94 4.30 -5.65
N LEU A 48 -8.05 3.56 -5.70
CA LEU A 48 -8.84 3.26 -4.51
C LEU A 48 -8.13 2.28 -3.57
N ALA A 49 -7.38 1.31 -4.12
CA ALA A 49 -6.56 0.40 -3.34
C ALA A 49 -5.48 1.14 -2.54
N ILE A 50 -4.80 2.11 -3.17
CA ILE A 50 -3.78 2.94 -2.51
C ILE A 50 -4.40 3.76 -1.39
N LEU A 51 -5.55 4.41 -1.66
CA LEU A 51 -6.32 5.15 -0.64
C LEU A 51 -6.71 4.26 0.55
N HIS A 52 -7.15 3.03 0.29
CA HIS A 52 -7.58 2.12 1.34
C HIS A 52 -6.43 1.52 2.14
N ILE A 53 -5.29 1.20 1.50
CA ILE A 53 -4.10 0.64 2.17
C ILE A 53 -3.38 1.71 2.99
N HIS A 54 -3.34 2.94 2.49
CA HIS A 54 -2.71 4.08 3.16
C HIS A 54 -3.74 5.01 3.83
N CYS A 55 -4.84 4.44 4.34
CA CYS A 55 -5.92 5.21 4.93
C CYS A 55 -5.42 6.14 6.05
N ASP A 56 -4.51 5.67 6.89
CA ASP A 56 -3.92 6.41 8.01
C ASP A 56 -3.16 7.66 7.52
N THR A 57 -2.43 7.53 6.41
CA THR A 57 -1.74 8.68 5.80
C THR A 57 -2.74 9.63 5.15
N THR A 58 -3.79 9.10 4.50
CA THR A 58 -4.81 9.94 3.85
C THR A 58 -5.73 10.65 4.83
N GLU A 59 -5.90 10.13 6.05
CA GLU A 59 -6.65 10.78 7.12
C GLU A 59 -5.90 12.03 7.64
N THR A 60 -4.56 11.99 7.66
CA THR A 60 -3.75 13.17 7.99
C THR A 60 -3.67 14.19 6.85
N LEU A 61 -3.94 13.76 5.62
CA LEU A 61 -4.09 14.63 4.46
C LEU A 61 -5.54 15.12 4.46
N ASP A 62 -5.87 15.98 5.42
CA ASP A 62 -7.15 16.65 5.52
C ASP A 62 -7.47 17.30 4.15
N LEU A 63 -8.35 16.66 3.37
CA LEU A 63 -8.87 17.17 2.10
C LEU A 63 -9.87 18.32 2.35
N ASN A 64 -9.62 19.14 3.36
CA ASN A 64 -10.25 20.43 3.55
C ASN A 64 -9.57 21.46 2.63
N CYS A 65 -9.67 21.20 1.34
CA CYS A 65 -9.59 22.25 0.33
C CYS A 65 -10.97 22.31 -0.32
N LYS A 66 -11.81 23.14 0.29
CA LYS A 66 -12.95 23.91 -0.24
C LYS A 66 -13.42 23.57 -1.66
#